data_AF-A0A8J3EAL9-F1
#
_entry.id   AF-A0A8J3EAL9-F1
#
_cell.length_a   1.000
_cell.length_b   1.000
_cell.length_c   1.000
_cell.angle_alpha   90.00
_cell.angle_beta   90.00
_cell.angle_gamma   90.00
#
_symmetry.space_group_name_H-M   'P 1'
#
loop_
_entity.id
_entity.type
_entity.pdbx_description
1 polymer ?
#
loop_
_entity_poly.entity_id
_entity_poly.type
_entity_poly.pdbx_seq_one_letter_code
_entity_poly.pdbx_strand_id
1 'polypeptide(L)'
;MKFDQDSPLPRGKVPSISMEKSDHMKTASWGRSGKSFRAKQADLISQGRFKDAQQMDINDIRDKFGSKYDGAISQMQDYTNNLDV
;
A
#
# COMPACT_ATOMS: atom_id res chain seq x y z
N MET A 1 -3.77 -3.73 -3.28
CA MET A 1 -2.35 -3.29 -3.38
C MET A 1 -1.44 -4.19 -2.55
N LYS A 2 -0.22 -4.50 -2.99
CA LYS A 2 0.65 -5.54 -2.40
C LYS A 2 2.06 -5.01 -2.14
N PHE A 3 2.51 -5.06 -0.89
CA PHE A 3 3.78 -4.50 -0.38
C PHE A 3 4.93 -5.54 -0.32
N ASP A 4 4.79 -6.66 -1.03
CA ASP A 4 5.56 -7.88 -0.77
C ASP A 4 7.04 -7.89 -1.18
N GLN A 5 7.54 -6.94 -1.98
CA GLN A 5 8.90 -7.09 -2.53
C GLN A 5 10.01 -6.77 -1.53
N ASP A 6 9.80 -5.80 -0.65
CA ASP A 6 10.85 -5.29 0.25
C ASP A 6 10.36 -5.14 1.70
N SER A 7 9.22 -5.74 2.02
CA SER A 7 8.68 -5.72 3.38
C SER A 7 9.52 -6.59 4.33
N PRO A 8 9.80 -6.12 5.56
CA PRO A 8 10.37 -6.98 6.60
C PRO A 8 9.38 -8.07 7.06
N LEU A 9 8.12 -8.01 6.64
CA LEU A 9 7.09 -8.97 7.00
C LEU A 9 7.01 -10.14 6.01
N PRO A 10 6.68 -11.35 6.49
CA PRO A 10 6.41 -12.48 5.61
C PRO A 10 5.31 -12.19 4.59
N ARG A 11 5.40 -12.82 3.41
CA ARG A 11 4.34 -12.78 2.40
C ARG A 11 2.99 -13.17 3.02
N GLY A 12 1.96 -12.38 2.77
CA GLY A 12 0.61 -12.57 3.36
C GLY A 12 0.44 -12.03 4.78
N LYS A 13 1.51 -11.54 5.41
CA LYS A 13 1.46 -10.73 6.65
C LYS A 13 1.69 -9.24 6.37
N VAL A 14 1.86 -8.87 5.11
CA VAL A 14 2.02 -7.48 4.75
C VAL A 14 0.65 -6.81 4.68
N PRO A 15 0.45 -5.65 5.34
CA PRO A 15 -0.80 -4.90 5.27
C PRO A 15 -1.22 -4.65 3.82
N SER A 16 -2.52 -4.75 3.53
CA SER A 16 -3.03 -4.53 2.18
C SER A 16 -4.42 -3.90 2.22
N ILE A 17 -4.69 -3.03 1.26
CA ILE A 17 -6.03 -2.47 1.06
C ILE A 17 -6.78 -3.38 0.07
N SER A 18 -7.88 -3.97 0.55
CA SER A 18 -8.81 -4.74 -0.28
C SER A 18 -9.60 -3.82 -1.20
N MET A 19 -9.71 -4.18 -2.47
CA MET A 19 -10.35 -3.38 -3.50
C MET A 19 -10.79 -4.23 -4.70
N GLU A 20 -11.71 -3.69 -5.50
CA GLU A 20 -12.12 -4.30 -6.76
C GLU A 20 -10.95 -4.38 -7.74
N LYS A 21 -10.90 -5.43 -8.55
CA LYS A 21 -9.80 -5.61 -9.52
C LYS A 21 -9.74 -4.47 -10.55
N SER A 22 -10.88 -4.01 -11.03
CA SER A 22 -11.01 -2.89 -11.97
C SER A 22 -10.41 -1.59 -11.44
N ASP A 23 -10.57 -1.32 -10.15
CA ASP A 23 -10.03 -0.14 -9.48
C ASP A 23 -8.56 -0.35 -9.09
N HIS A 24 -8.18 -1.56 -8.67
CA HIS A 24 -6.77 -1.92 -8.48
C HIS A 24 -5.94 -1.69 -9.75
N MET A 25 -6.51 -1.95 -10.94
CA MET A 25 -5.84 -1.68 -12.22
C MET A 25 -5.51 -0.21 -12.47
N LYS A 26 -6.16 0.71 -11.74
CA LYS A 26 -5.96 2.16 -11.87
C LYS A 26 -5.00 2.71 -10.83
N THR A 27 -4.59 1.95 -9.81
CA THR A 27 -3.64 2.44 -8.79
C THR A 27 -2.27 2.69 -9.39
N ALA A 28 -1.52 3.65 -8.84
CA ALA A 28 -0.21 4.05 -9.37
C ALA A 28 0.81 2.91 -9.33
N SER A 29 0.61 1.95 -8.44
CA SER A 29 1.43 0.77 -8.28
C SER A 29 1.05 -0.42 -9.19
N TRP A 30 0.00 -0.31 -9.99
CA TRP A 30 -0.46 -1.43 -10.80
C TRP A 30 0.44 -1.70 -12.02
N GLY A 31 0.59 -2.98 -12.35
CA GLY A 31 1.21 -3.44 -13.59
C GLY A 31 2.67 -2.98 -13.76
N ARG A 32 3.07 -2.88 -15.03
CA ARG A 32 4.44 -2.51 -15.42
C ARG A 32 4.72 -1.02 -15.20
N SER A 33 3.72 -0.15 -15.42
CA SER A 33 3.83 1.31 -15.24
C SER A 33 4.09 1.69 -13.79
N GLY A 34 3.58 0.92 -12.83
CA GLY A 34 3.81 1.17 -11.40
C GLY A 34 5.18 0.78 -10.86
N LYS A 35 6.14 0.39 -11.71
CA LYS A 35 7.49 -0.02 -11.27
C LYS A 35 8.21 1.10 -10.49
N SER A 36 8.16 2.34 -10.99
CA SER A 36 8.82 3.48 -10.32
C SER A 36 8.14 3.82 -8.98
N PHE A 37 6.81 3.69 -8.91
CA PHE A 37 6.06 3.89 -7.69
C PHE A 37 6.46 2.87 -6.62
N ARG A 38 6.49 1.57 -6.97
CA ARG A 38 6.94 0.50 -6.05
C ARG A 38 8.40 0.66 -5.65
N ALA A 39 9.27 1.15 -6.55
CA ALA A 39 10.66 1.42 -6.20
C ALA A 39 10.80 2.53 -5.13
N LYS A 40 9.95 3.57 -5.17
CA LYS A 40 9.90 4.59 -4.11
C LYS A 40 9.40 4.01 -2.79
N GLN A 41 8.40 3.13 -2.84
CA GLN A 41 7.91 2.44 -1.64
C GLN A 41 9.00 1.55 -1.04
N ALA A 42 9.73 0.81 -1.87
CA ALA A 42 10.86 -0.02 -1.46
C ALA A 42 11.96 0.80 -0.75
N ASP A 43 12.33 1.94 -1.33
CA ASP A 43 13.31 2.86 -0.74
C ASP A 43 12.87 3.36 0.65
N LEU A 44 11.61 3.80 0.79
CA LEU A 44 11.05 4.19 2.08
C LEU A 44 11.06 3.04 3.10
N ILE A 45 10.64 1.85 2.70
CA ILE A 45 10.64 0.68 3.58
C ILE A 45 12.06 0.32 4.04
N SER A 46 13.04 0.40 3.13
CA SER A 46 14.45 0.13 3.45
C SER A 46 15.04 1.11 4.49
N GLN A 47 14.46 2.32 4.58
CA GLN A 47 14.81 3.35 5.56
C GLN A 47 14.01 3.23 6.87
N GLY A 48 13.21 2.18 7.04
CA GLY A 48 12.30 2.02 8.20
C GLY A 48 11.06 2.93 8.12
N ARG A 49 10.81 3.56 6.97
CA ARG A 49 9.69 4.50 6.77
C ARG A 49 8.47 3.76 6.21
N PHE A 50 8.09 2.68 6.88
CA PHE A 50 7.01 1.78 6.42
C PHE A 50 5.66 2.51 6.31
N LYS A 51 5.32 3.34 7.29
CA LYS A 51 4.07 4.14 7.29
C LYS A 51 4.03 5.19 6.17
N ASP A 52 5.18 5.73 5.77
CA ASP A 52 5.24 6.68 4.65
C ASP A 52 4.96 5.97 3.32
N ALA A 53 5.51 4.76 3.14
CA ALA A 53 5.23 3.93 1.96
C ALA A 53 3.74 3.56 1.86
N GLN A 54 3.07 3.35 3.01
CA GLN A 54 1.62 3.15 3.07
C GLN A 54 0.83 4.42 2.78
N GLN A 55 1.28 5.56 3.30
CA GLN A 55 0.60 6.82 3.06
C GLN A 55 0.60 7.19 1.58
N MET A 56 1.65 6.83 0.82
CA MET A 56 1.65 6.97 -0.63
C MET A 56 0.48 6.25 -1.30
N ASP A 57 0.11 5.06 -0.83
CA ASP A 57 -1.01 4.30 -1.38
C ASP A 57 -2.36 4.89 -1.00
N ILE A 58 -2.47 5.32 0.25
CA ILE A 58 -3.68 5.98 0.75
C ILE A 58 -3.96 7.24 -0.07
N ASN A 59 -2.93 8.05 -0.33
CA ASN A 59 -3.07 9.25 -1.15
C ASN A 59 -3.52 8.90 -2.56
N ASP A 60 -2.85 7.96 -3.23
CA ASP A 60 -3.22 7.52 -4.59
C ASP A 60 -4.66 7.01 -4.69
N ILE A 61 -5.10 6.24 -3.68
CA ILE A 61 -6.44 5.68 -3.61
C ILE A 61 -7.47 6.79 -3.36
N ARG A 62 -7.21 7.73 -2.46
CA ARG A 62 -8.12 8.84 -2.17
C ARG A 62 -8.23 9.80 -3.34
N ASP A 63 -7.12 10.11 -4.02
CA ASP A 63 -7.11 10.97 -5.20
C ASP A 63 -7.97 10.39 -6.34
N LYS A 64 -8.02 9.06 -6.46
CA LYS A 64 -8.75 8.36 -7.53
C LYS A 64 -10.17 7.97 -7.20
N PHE A 65 -10.44 7.64 -5.95
CA PHE A 65 -11.68 6.98 -5.53
C PHE A 65 -12.40 7.69 -4.38
N GLY A 66 -11.86 8.82 -3.89
CA GLY A 66 -12.39 9.53 -2.74
C GLY A 66 -12.46 8.62 -1.51
N SER A 67 -13.63 8.58 -0.87
CA SER A 67 -13.87 7.81 0.35
C SER A 67 -14.27 6.35 0.12
N LYS A 68 -14.35 5.87 -1.13
CA LYS A 68 -14.83 4.51 -1.47
C LYS A 68 -14.15 3.40 -0.66
N TYR A 69 -12.87 3.58 -0.35
CA TYR A 69 -12.04 2.57 0.33
C TYR A 69 -11.63 2.95 1.76
N ASP A 70 -12.23 3.98 2.38
CA ASP A 70 -11.82 4.42 3.73
C ASP A 70 -11.94 3.30 4.78
N GLY A 71 -12.95 2.44 4.69
CA GLY A 71 -13.08 1.28 5.58
C GLY A 71 -11.92 0.28 5.44
N ALA A 72 -11.52 -0.03 4.20
CA ALA A 72 -10.38 -0.92 3.93
C ALA A 72 -9.03 -0.27 4.28
N ILE A 73 -8.92 1.06 4.13
CA ILE A 73 -7.78 1.85 4.59
C ILE A 73 -7.66 1.77 6.11
N SER A 74 -8.76 1.96 6.85
CA SER A 74 -8.77 1.86 8.31
C SER A 74 -8.31 0.48 8.77
N GLN A 75 -8.87 -0.60 8.20
CA GLN A 75 -8.46 -1.97 8.54
C GLN A 75 -6.97 -2.22 8.30
N MET A 76 -6.44 -1.70 7.20
CA MET A 76 -5.01 -1.80 6.88
C MET A 76 -4.14 -1.01 7.88
N GLN A 77 -4.54 0.21 8.24
CA GLN A 77 -3.85 1.04 9.23
C GLN A 77 -3.89 0.41 10.63
N ASP A 78 -5.05 -0.10 11.05
CA ASP A 78 -5.23 -0.80 12.32
C ASP A 78 -4.34 -2.04 12.40
N TYR A 79 -4.29 -2.83 11.33
CA TYR A 79 -3.39 -3.98 11.25
C TYR A 79 -1.93 -3.53 11.36
N THR A 80 -1.54 -2.46 10.67
CA THR A 80 -0.16 -1.93 10.70
C THR A 80 0.23 -1.41 12.07
N ASN A 81 -0.66 -0.74 12.78
CA ASN A 81 -0.39 -0.25 14.13
C ASN A 81 -0.21 -1.38 15.16
N ASN A 82 -0.67 -2.59 14.84
CA ASN A 82 -0.47 -3.79 15.65
C ASN A 82 0.76 -4.62 15.20
N LEU A 83 1.55 -4.12 14.26
CA LEU A 83 2.79 -4.74 13.82
C LEU A 83 4.00 -3.99 14.41
N ASP A 84 4.99 -4.74 14.88
CA ASP A 84 6.30 -4.19 15.29
C ASP A 84 7.16 -3.92 14.03
N VAL A 85 6.75 -2.93 13.22
CA VAL A 85 7.40 -2.53 11.96
C VAL A 85 7.63 -1.04 11.83
#